data_AF-A0A0A2X885-F1
#
_entry.id   AF-A0A0A2X885-F1
#
_cell.length_a   1.000
_cell.length_b   1.000
_cell.length_c   1.000
_cell.angle_alpha   90.00
_cell.angle_beta   90.00
_cell.angle_gamma   90.00
#
_symmetry.space_group_name_H-M   'P 1'
#
loop_
_entity.id
_entity.type
_entity.pdbx_description
1 polymer ?
#
loop_
_entity_poly.entity_id
_entity_poly.type
_entity_poly.pdbx_seq_one_letter_code
_entity_poly.pdbx_strand_id
1 'polypeptide(L)'
;MGKKKREEKLKKKLLAEWEAKRPKTLRQALPYLPGLFLRTLLVIMGLTLAMALLSLAGLTFFTNFWVQMGVYLVGYLLLQRFILGPLAPPRVK
;
A
#
# COMPACT_ATOMS: atom_id res chain seq x y z
N MET A 1 3.21 29.76 -21.35
CA MET A 1 3.97 28.48 -21.48
C MET A 1 4.95 28.18 -20.33
N GLY A 2 5.29 29.11 -19.42
CA GLY A 2 6.34 28.89 -18.41
C GLY A 2 5.99 27.96 -17.24
N LYS A 3 4.71 27.88 -16.83
CA LYS A 3 4.28 27.05 -15.69
C LYS A 3 4.38 25.54 -16.00
N LYS A 4 3.95 25.11 -17.20
CA LYS A 4 4.02 23.70 -17.66
C LYS A 4 5.47 23.15 -17.67
N LYS A 5 6.45 23.93 -18.15
CA LYS A 5 7.88 23.52 -18.16
C LYS A 5 8.47 23.39 -16.75
N ARG A 6 8.01 24.19 -15.78
CA ARG A 6 8.45 24.07 -14.37
C ARG A 6 7.84 22.83 -13.70
N GLU A 7 6.56 22.54 -13.97
CA GLU A 7 5.90 21.34 -13.46
C GLU A 7 6.55 20.06 -14.02
N GLU A 8 6.86 20.00 -15.32
CA GLU A 8 7.57 18.86 -15.90
C GLU A 8 8.97 18.66 -15.32
N LYS A 9 9.72 19.73 -15.05
CA LYS A 9 11.02 19.64 -14.37
C LYS A 9 10.89 19.15 -12.93
N LEU A 10 9.86 19.60 -12.20
CA LEU A 10 9.61 19.17 -10.81
C LEU A 10 9.22 17.69 -10.77
N LYS A 11 8.35 17.25 -11.69
CA LYS A 11 7.93 15.86 -11.86
C LYS A 11 9.12 14.95 -12.16
N LYS A 12 10.00 15.35 -13.08
CA LYS A 12 11.24 14.62 -13.40
C LYS A 12 12.20 14.51 -12.22
N LYS A 13 12.34 15.57 -11.41
CA LYS A 13 13.18 15.53 -10.19
C LYS A 13 12.63 14.59 -9.14
N LEU A 14 11.32 14.63 -8.87
CA LEU A 14 10.66 13.74 -7.91
C LEU A 14 10.75 12.27 -8.32
N LEU A 15 10.64 11.98 -9.62
CA LEU A 15 10.84 10.63 -10.17
C LEU A 15 12.28 10.17 -10.03
N ALA A 16 13.27 11.02 -10.34
CA ALA A 16 14.69 10.68 -10.21
C ALA A 16 15.11 10.45 -8.75
N GLU A 17 14.61 11.25 -7.80
CA GLU A 17 14.86 11.05 -6.37
C GLU A 17 14.20 9.76 -5.85
N TRP A 18 13.01 9.44 -6.36
CA TRP A 18 12.34 8.17 -6.04
C TRP A 18 13.10 6.97 -6.60
N GLU A 19 13.57 7.03 -7.86
CA GLU A 19 14.41 5.98 -8.45
C GLU A 19 15.76 5.81 -7.73
N ALA A 20 16.34 6.90 -7.23
CA ALA A 20 17.58 6.87 -6.47
C ALA A 20 17.39 6.25 -5.07
N LYS A 21 16.24 6.48 -4.44
CA LYS A 21 15.88 5.90 -3.13
C LYS A 21 15.28 4.50 -3.24
N ARG A 22 14.86 4.06 -4.43
CA ARG A 22 14.28 2.74 -4.64
C ARG A 22 15.36 1.68 -4.38
N PRO A 23 15.15 0.74 -3.44
CA PRO A 23 16.09 -0.33 -3.18
C PRO A 23 16.17 -1.21 -4.45
N LYS A 24 17.34 -1.23 -5.09
CA LYS A 24 17.58 -2.03 -6.30
C LYS A 24 17.93 -3.49 -5.96
N THR A 25 18.24 -3.76 -4.70
CA THR A 25 18.65 -5.07 -4.19
C THR A 25 17.86 -5.46 -2.94
N LEU A 26 17.60 -6.76 -2.75
CA LEU A 26 16.87 -7.29 -1.58
C LEU A 26 17.51 -6.90 -0.24
N ARG A 27 18.84 -6.79 -0.16
CA ARG A 27 19.57 -6.28 1.02
C ARG A 27 19.24 -4.82 1.35
N GLN A 28 18.97 -3.98 0.35
CA GLN A 28 18.56 -2.59 0.56
C GLN A 28 17.06 -2.47 0.91
N ALA A 29 16.26 -3.49 0.57
CA ALA A 29 14.85 -3.57 0.94
C ALA A 29 14.65 -4.09 2.38
N LEU A 30 15.62 -4.82 2.94
CA LEU A 30 15.61 -5.36 4.29
C LEU A 30 15.23 -4.35 5.40
N PRO A 31 15.81 -3.14 5.46
CA PRO A 31 15.44 -2.16 6.49
C PRO A 31 14.02 -1.60 6.33
N TYR A 32 13.39 -1.77 5.17
CA TYR A 32 11.99 -1.38 4.94
C TYR A 32 10.99 -2.49 5.30
N LEU A 33 11.45 -3.75 5.42
CA LEU A 33 10.60 -4.89 5.77
C LEU A 33 9.90 -4.74 7.13
N PRO A 34 10.54 -4.28 8.22
CA PRO A 34 9.86 -4.16 9.51
C PRO A 34 8.67 -3.20 9.46
N GLY A 35 8.86 -2.04 8.81
CA GLY A 35 7.80 -1.05 8.64
C GLY A 35 6.70 -1.52 7.69
N LEU A 36 7.06 -2.21 6.60
CA LEU A 36 6.13 -2.82 5.67
C LEU A 36 5.30 -3.93 6.35
N PHE A 37 5.97 -4.79 7.11
CA PHE A 37 5.36 -5.89 7.84
C PHE A 37 4.39 -5.34 8.89
N LEU A 38 4.81 -4.39 9.73
CA LEU A 38 3.95 -3.76 10.74
C LEU A 38 2.67 -3.18 10.13
N ARG A 39 2.79 -2.44 9.02
CA ARG A 39 1.62 -1.86 8.34
C ARG A 39 0.72 -2.91 7.73
N THR A 40 1.30 -3.93 7.10
CA THR A 40 0.56 -5.05 6.52
C THR A 40 -0.20 -5.81 7.61
N LEU A 41 0.45 -6.07 8.74
CA LEU A 41 -0.12 -6.77 9.88
C LEU A 41 -1.27 -5.97 10.49
N LEU A 42 -1.10 -4.65 10.63
CA LEU A 42 -2.17 -3.73 11.06
C LEU A 42 -3.39 -3.79 10.13
N VAL A 43 -3.17 -3.78 8.82
CA VAL A 43 -4.24 -3.86 7.82
C VAL A 43 -4.94 -5.21 7.86
N ILE A 44 -4.18 -6.30 7.91
CA ILE A 44 -4.74 -7.66 8.01
C ILE A 44 -5.56 -7.78 9.30
N MET A 45 -4.99 -7.41 10.46
CA MET A 45 -5.71 -7.48 11.72
C MET A 45 -6.98 -6.64 11.72
N GLY A 46 -6.93 -5.41 11.18
CA GLY A 46 -8.12 -4.57 11.06
C GLY A 46 -9.20 -5.21 10.19
N LEU A 47 -8.82 -5.78 9.04
CA LEU A 47 -9.75 -6.47 8.15
C LEU A 47 -10.31 -7.74 8.77
N THR A 48 -9.47 -8.55 9.42
CA THR A 48 -9.90 -9.77 10.12
C THR A 48 -10.86 -9.44 11.26
N LEU A 49 -10.57 -8.40 12.05
CA LEU A 49 -11.43 -7.96 13.14
C LEU A 49 -12.78 -7.45 12.60
N ALA A 50 -12.75 -6.64 11.53
CA ALA A 50 -13.97 -6.18 10.87
C ALA A 50 -14.82 -7.34 10.34
N MET A 51 -14.20 -8.31 9.68
CA MET A 51 -14.89 -9.51 9.18
C MET A 51 -15.44 -10.38 10.32
N ALA A 52 -14.70 -10.51 11.43
CA ALA A 52 -15.17 -11.24 12.61
C ALA A 52 -16.39 -10.56 13.25
N LEU A 53 -16.37 -9.23 13.39
CA LEU A 53 -17.51 -8.46 13.90
C LEU A 53 -18.73 -8.58 12.98
N LEU A 54 -18.55 -8.52 11.66
CA LEU A 54 -19.62 -8.73 10.70
C LEU A 54 -20.16 -10.16 10.74
N SER A 55 -19.30 -11.15 10.96
CA SER A 55 -19.70 -12.54 11.16
C SER A 55 -20.50 -12.72 12.45
N LEU A 56 -20.13 -12.03 13.53
CA LEU A 56 -20.88 -12.02 14.80
C LEU A 56 -22.25 -11.34 14.65
N ALA A 57 -22.38 -10.35 13.77
CA ALA A 57 -23.66 -9.73 13.40
C ALA A 57 -24.56 -10.64 12.52
N GLY A 58 -24.13 -11.88 12.25
CA GLY A 58 -24.90 -12.87 11.50
C GLY A 58 -24.58 -12.91 10.00
N LEU A 59 -23.66 -12.08 9.49
CA LEU A 59 -23.20 -12.16 8.11
C LEU A 59 -22.15 -13.26 7.96
N THR A 60 -22.62 -14.49 7.85
CA THR A 60 -21.78 -15.67 7.57
C THR A 60 -21.10 -15.60 6.19
N PHE A 61 -21.48 -14.67 5.31
CA PHE A 61 -20.80 -14.44 4.03
C PHE A 61 -19.28 -14.17 4.22
N PHE A 62 -18.88 -13.53 5.32
CA PHE A 62 -17.47 -13.25 5.61
C PHE A 62 -16.69 -14.45 6.18
N THR A 63 -17.32 -15.61 6.40
CA THR A 63 -16.60 -16.85 6.74
C THR A 63 -16.16 -17.61 5.49
N ASN A 64 -16.71 -17.28 4.31
CA ASN A 64 -16.35 -17.92 3.06
C ASN A 64 -14.93 -17.52 2.64
N PHE A 65 -14.11 -18.52 2.33
CA PHE A 65 -12.72 -18.34 1.91
C PHE A 65 -12.54 -17.35 0.75
N TRP A 66 -13.41 -17.41 -0.26
CA TRP A 66 -13.32 -16.53 -1.44
C TRP A 66 -13.66 -15.08 -1.10
N VAL A 67 -14.64 -14.88 -0.21
CA VAL A 67 -15.04 -13.55 0.26
C VAL A 67 -13.92 -12.94 1.10
N GLN A 68 -13.33 -13.70 2.01
CA GLN A 68 -12.17 -13.25 2.80
C GLN A 68 -11.01 -12.87 1.88
N MET A 69 -10.69 -13.72 0.90
CA MET A 69 -9.65 -13.43 -0.10
C MET A 69 -9.96 -12.13 -0.87
N GLY A 70 -11.20 -11.95 -1.32
CA GLY A 70 -11.62 -10.73 -2.00
C GLY A 70 -11.47 -9.48 -1.12
N VAL A 71 -11.89 -9.56 0.15
CA VAL A 71 -11.78 -8.46 1.11
C VAL A 71 -10.31 -8.13 1.40
N TYR A 72 -9.45 -9.14 1.57
CA TYR A 72 -8.00 -8.91 1.71
C TYR A 72 -7.39 -8.31 0.45
N LEU A 73 -7.82 -8.73 -0.75
CA LEU A 73 -7.32 -8.19 -2.01
C LEU A 73 -7.71 -6.72 -2.19
N VAL A 74 -8.99 -6.40 -1.93
CA VAL A 74 -9.50 -5.02 -1.99
C VAL A 74 -8.84 -4.17 -0.93
N GLY A 75 -8.71 -4.67 0.28
CA GLY A 75 -7.97 -4.02 1.36
C GLY A 75 -6.52 -3.75 0.97
N TYR A 76 -5.85 -4.75 0.38
CA TYR A 76 -4.49 -4.59 -0.13
C TYR A 76 -4.42 -3.53 -1.23
N LEU A 77 -5.33 -3.50 -2.21
CA LEU A 77 -5.31 -2.50 -3.29
C LEU A 77 -5.57 -1.08 -2.77
N LEU A 78 -6.52 -0.91 -1.85
CA LEU A 78 -6.84 0.39 -1.26
C LEU A 78 -5.70 0.90 -0.38
N LEU A 79 -5.14 0.02 0.44
CA LEU A 79 -4.06 0.33 1.38
C LEU A 79 -2.67 0.07 0.79
N GLN A 80 -2.58 -0.28 -0.50
CA GLN A 80 -1.33 -0.66 -1.17
C GLN A 80 -0.29 0.45 -0.99
N ARG A 81 -0.74 1.70 -1.10
CA ARG A 81 0.11 2.88 -0.92
C ARG A 81 0.52 3.12 0.53
N PHE A 82 -0.36 2.83 1.48
CA PHE A 82 -0.05 2.94 2.90
C PHE A 82 0.97 1.88 3.31
N ILE A 83 0.75 0.64 2.86
CA ILE A 83 1.63 -0.51 3.03
C ILE A 83 3.01 -0.21 2.41
N LEU A 84 3.05 0.17 1.13
CA LEU A 84 4.30 0.51 0.43
C LEU A 84 4.99 1.77 0.96
N GLY A 85 4.26 2.67 1.62
CA GLY A 85 4.83 3.81 2.33
C GLY A 85 5.79 4.65 1.47
N PRO A 86 7.07 4.82 1.90
CA PRO A 86 8.07 5.62 1.19
C PRO A 86 8.51 5.01 -0.15
N LEU A 87 8.15 3.76 -0.43
CA LEU A 87 8.45 3.07 -1.69
C LEU A 87 7.36 3.26 -2.75
N ALA A 88 6.22 3.86 -2.39
CA ALA A 88 5.16 4.10 -3.36
C ALA A 88 5.59 5.17 -4.38
N PRO A 89 5.36 4.96 -5.68
CA PRO A 89 5.70 5.95 -6.69
C PRO A 89 4.96 7.28 -6.43
N PRO A 90 5.63 8.43 -6.57
CA PRO A 90 5.00 9.73 -6.37
C PRO A 90 3.84 9.88 -7.36
N ARG A 91 2.63 10.18 -6.85
CA ARG A 91 1.49 10.51 -7.71
C ARG A 91 1.75 11.88 -8.32
N VAL A 92 2.22 11.86 -9.55
CA VAL A 92 2.28 13.02 -10.42
C VAL A 92 0.86 13.26 -10.96
N LYS A 93 0.07 14.13 -10.29
CA LYS A 93 -1.15 14.70 -10.89
C LYS A 93 -0.77 15.79 -11.87
#